data_AF-A0A4U5P7M5-F1
#
_entry.id   AF-A0A4U5P7M5-F1
#
_cell.length_a   1.000
_cell.length_b   1.000
_cell.length_c   1.000
_cell.angle_alpha   90.00
_cell.angle_beta   90.00
_cell.angle_gamma   90.00
#
_symmetry.space_group_name_H-M   'P 1'
#
loop_
_entity.id
_entity.type
_entity.pdbx_description
1 polymer ?
#
loop_
_entity_poly.entity_id
_entity_poly.type
_entity_poly.pdbx_seq_one_letter_code
_entity_poly.pdbx_strand_id
1 'polypeptide(L)'
;MQVQKMPENPAIENMLLKAMNKLGYITDEECDQPYTFYFQRAARTDRAVSAVRQVCSMMMPAADFKENGVEKLNALLPHDIRVMGIRRVVKKFHAQKDCDSRSYSYSLPTFAFAKLNELSQEDFRITRETIADVDSILELYVGTHNFFNYTSKKEHNDASCKRYIISFKCGEPFLCKNEETGKECEFITINIRGQSFMLHQIRKMIGMTIAIARGYTYRSDITRSFESQRMDVPKAPGLGLLLEQVHYAQYDKRWSKTHETVDTWGDEIEAKIKKIKDELIVKEIVNTEMKTLSMFNWLQNLPSHNYTVNPESDEKTPPSQIAYAAHTANMELEKQKEEETMEGELKEAKEEEPKGAEEETAAVPEKVTAQA
;
A
#
# COMPACT_ATOMS: atom_id res chain seq x y z
N MET A 1 -8.47 1.28 -21.42
CA MET A 1 -7.90 1.21 -20.06
C MET A 1 -7.45 2.62 -19.68
N GLN A 2 -7.92 3.17 -18.57
CA GLN A 2 -7.40 4.45 -18.08
C GLN A 2 -6.04 4.20 -17.42
N VAL A 3 -4.97 4.68 -18.07
CA VAL A 3 -3.66 4.85 -17.43
C VAL A 3 -3.82 6.01 -16.46
N GLN A 4 -3.68 5.74 -15.17
CA GLN A 4 -3.91 6.71 -14.11
C GLN A 4 -2.69 7.64 -13.99
N LYS A 5 -2.66 8.70 -14.82
CA LYS A 5 -1.71 9.80 -14.66
C LYS A 5 -2.02 10.55 -13.36
N MET A 6 -1.13 10.47 -12.38
CA MET A 6 -1.03 11.45 -11.27
C MET A 6 0.43 11.91 -11.20
N PRO A 7 0.75 13.22 -11.23
CA PRO A 7 2.12 13.67 -11.54
C PRO A 7 3.12 13.60 -10.38
N GLU A 8 2.66 13.74 -9.14
CA GLU A 8 3.53 14.04 -7.97
C GLU A 8 4.13 12.82 -7.27
N ASN A 9 3.66 11.60 -7.56
CA ASN A 9 4.22 10.38 -7.01
C ASN A 9 4.31 9.31 -8.10
N PRO A 10 5.49 9.10 -8.73
CA PRO A 10 5.62 8.12 -9.80
C PRO A 10 5.39 6.71 -9.25
N ALA A 11 4.45 5.97 -9.85
CA ALA A 11 4.21 4.58 -9.47
C ALA A 11 5.49 3.73 -9.60
N ILE A 12 5.67 2.78 -8.68
CA ILE A 12 6.82 1.85 -8.64
C ILE A 12 7.11 1.22 -10.02
N GLU A 13 6.05 0.86 -10.75
CA GLU A 13 6.15 0.30 -12.11
C GLU A 13 6.79 1.29 -13.09
N ASN A 14 6.44 2.58 -13.03
CA ASN A 14 7.02 3.61 -13.91
C ASN A 14 8.52 3.81 -13.62
N MET A 15 8.95 3.67 -12.37
CA MET A 15 10.37 3.77 -12.01
C MET A 15 11.16 2.57 -12.54
N LEU A 16 10.59 1.35 -12.42
CA LEU A 16 11.17 0.14 -13.02
C LEU A 16 11.25 0.24 -14.55
N LEU A 17 10.17 0.64 -15.23
CA LEU A 17 10.13 0.78 -16.68
C LEU A 17 11.15 1.82 -17.18
N LYS A 18 11.25 2.99 -16.52
CA LYS A 18 12.28 3.99 -16.84
C LYS A 18 13.70 3.47 -16.64
N ALA A 19 13.95 2.67 -15.61
CA ALA A 19 15.26 2.03 -15.40
C ALA A 19 15.58 0.99 -16.50
N MET A 20 14.59 0.20 -16.93
CA MET A 20 14.73 -0.75 -18.02
C MET A 20 15.00 -0.07 -19.37
N ASN A 21 14.25 0.98 -19.68
CA ASN A 21 14.42 1.79 -20.89
C ASN A 21 15.81 2.43 -20.96
N LYS A 22 16.30 3.02 -19.86
CA LYS A 22 17.67 3.55 -19.75
C LYS A 22 18.78 2.51 -19.99
N LEU A 23 18.52 1.23 -19.74
CA LEU A 23 19.44 0.12 -20.01
C LEU A 23 19.31 -0.46 -21.43
N GLY A 24 18.41 0.07 -22.26
CA GLY A 24 18.10 -0.46 -23.59
C GLY A 24 17.32 -1.79 -23.56
N TYR A 25 16.76 -2.16 -22.41
CA TYR A 25 16.02 -3.43 -22.26
C TYR A 25 14.62 -3.40 -22.87
N ILE A 26 14.04 -2.21 -23.01
CA ILE A 26 12.75 -1.94 -23.65
C ILE A 26 12.85 -0.61 -24.43
N THR A 27 12.08 -0.49 -25.50
CA THR A 27 11.95 0.74 -26.29
C THR A 27 11.15 1.82 -25.55
N ASP A 28 11.15 3.06 -26.07
CA ASP A 28 10.31 4.14 -25.54
C ASP A 28 8.81 3.80 -25.69
N GLU A 29 8.42 3.20 -26.82
CA GLU A 29 7.04 2.73 -27.06
C GLU A 29 6.63 1.64 -26.06
N GLU A 30 7.51 0.71 -25.71
CA GLU A 30 7.28 -0.31 -24.68
C GLU A 30 7.22 0.29 -23.27
N CYS A 31 7.95 1.38 -22.99
CA CYS A 31 7.85 2.11 -21.74
C CYS A 31 6.50 2.83 -21.59
N ASP A 32 6.01 3.46 -22.67
CA ASP A 32 4.69 4.12 -22.70
C ASP A 32 3.52 3.14 -22.78
N GLN A 33 3.72 1.97 -23.40
CA GLN A 33 2.71 0.95 -23.62
C GLN A 33 3.14 -0.45 -23.12
N PRO A 34 3.31 -0.69 -21.80
CA PRO A 34 3.95 -1.92 -21.29
C PRO A 34 3.25 -3.25 -21.64
N TYR A 35 2.04 -3.20 -22.18
CA TYR A 35 1.34 -4.39 -22.67
C TYR A 35 1.94 -4.96 -23.96
N THR A 36 2.67 -4.16 -24.77
CA THR A 36 3.30 -4.59 -26.04
C THR A 36 4.36 -5.66 -25.80
N PHE A 37 5.17 -5.51 -24.75
CA PHE A 37 6.16 -6.49 -24.27
C PHE A 37 5.64 -7.41 -23.15
N TYR A 38 4.31 -7.49 -23.00
CA TYR A 38 3.60 -8.40 -22.10
C TYR A 38 3.87 -8.17 -20.60
N PHE A 39 4.15 -6.93 -20.17
CA PHE A 39 4.34 -6.60 -18.75
C PHE A 39 3.08 -6.87 -17.90
N GLN A 40 3.22 -7.77 -16.93
CA GLN A 40 2.22 -8.12 -15.93
C GLN A 40 2.82 -8.06 -14.52
N ARG A 41 1.98 -7.75 -13.54
CA ARG A 41 2.28 -7.71 -12.10
C ARG A 41 1.38 -8.68 -11.35
N ALA A 42 1.88 -9.33 -10.31
CA ALA A 42 1.15 -10.38 -9.58
C ALA A 42 0.06 -9.83 -8.64
N ALA A 43 0.34 -8.68 -8.04
CA ALA A 43 -0.57 -7.92 -7.20
C ALA A 43 -0.54 -6.44 -7.60
N ARG A 44 -1.68 -5.75 -7.45
CA ARG A 44 -1.73 -4.28 -7.46
C ARG A 44 -1.83 -3.86 -5.99
N THR A 45 -0.82 -3.15 -5.50
CA THR A 45 -0.82 -2.56 -4.16
C THR A 45 -1.50 -1.20 -4.18
N ASP A 46 -2.20 -0.83 -3.10
CA ASP A 46 -2.80 0.49 -2.95
C ASP A 46 -1.72 1.56 -2.65
N ARG A 47 -2.07 2.85 -2.70
CA ARG A 47 -1.18 3.94 -2.24
C ARG A 47 -0.74 3.68 -0.78
N ALA A 48 0.55 3.87 -0.52
CA ALA A 48 1.21 3.62 0.77
C ALA A 48 1.10 2.17 1.28
N VAL A 49 1.07 1.19 0.37
CA VAL A 49 1.16 -0.25 0.68
C VAL A 49 2.49 -0.80 0.15
N SER A 50 3.30 -1.34 1.06
CA SER A 50 4.63 -1.88 0.76
C SER A 50 4.57 -3.30 0.19
N ALA A 51 5.65 -3.73 -0.47
CA ALA A 51 5.79 -5.09 -0.99
C ALA A 51 7.23 -5.58 -0.88
N VAL A 52 7.45 -6.72 -0.20
CA VAL A 52 8.79 -7.33 -0.10
C VAL A 52 9.01 -8.43 -1.15
N ARG A 53 7.93 -9.00 -1.70
CA ARG A 53 7.95 -9.98 -2.81
C ARG A 53 6.88 -9.70 -3.86
N GLN A 54 6.91 -8.52 -4.47
CA GLN A 54 6.17 -8.30 -5.72
C GLN A 54 6.81 -9.14 -6.83
N VAL A 55 5.99 -9.71 -7.71
CA VAL A 55 6.46 -10.47 -8.88
C VAL A 55 5.90 -9.85 -10.14
N CYS A 56 6.78 -9.51 -11.07
CA CYS A 56 6.43 -9.04 -12.41
C CYS A 56 6.91 -10.05 -13.46
N SER A 57 6.15 -10.21 -14.55
CA SER A 57 6.50 -11.05 -15.70
C SER A 57 6.37 -10.27 -16.99
N MET A 58 7.32 -10.44 -17.90
CA MET A 58 7.41 -9.71 -19.17
C MET A 58 8.29 -10.48 -20.17
N MET A 59 8.22 -10.15 -21.46
CA MET A 59 9.15 -10.67 -22.46
C MET A 59 10.34 -9.71 -22.64
N MET A 60 11.55 -10.26 -22.77
CA MET A 60 12.79 -9.47 -22.77
C MET A 60 13.77 -9.96 -23.87
N PRO A 61 14.63 -9.09 -24.46
CA PRO A 61 15.58 -9.45 -25.52
C PRO A 61 16.68 -10.43 -25.06
N ALA A 62 16.79 -11.61 -25.69
CA ALA A 62 17.46 -12.81 -25.14
C ALA A 62 18.93 -12.72 -24.67
N ALA A 63 19.65 -11.60 -24.87
CA ALA A 63 21.08 -11.45 -24.59
C ALA A 63 21.41 -10.76 -23.25
N ASP A 64 20.64 -9.77 -22.78
CA ASP A 64 21.25 -8.67 -21.98
C ASP A 64 21.04 -8.70 -20.45
N PHE A 65 20.32 -9.69 -19.93
CA PHE A 65 19.91 -9.76 -18.50
C PHE A 65 20.54 -10.90 -17.68
N LYS A 66 21.26 -11.85 -18.31
CA LYS A 66 21.67 -13.09 -17.62
C LYS A 66 22.71 -12.93 -16.52
N GLU A 67 23.68 -12.03 -16.70
CA GLU A 67 24.89 -12.03 -15.84
C GLU A 67 24.95 -10.85 -14.85
N ASN A 68 24.28 -9.72 -15.12
CA ASN A 68 24.32 -8.52 -14.27
C ASN A 68 23.02 -7.69 -14.32
N GLY A 69 21.89 -8.29 -14.70
CA GLY A 69 20.64 -7.53 -14.94
C GLY A 69 20.03 -6.93 -13.66
N VAL A 70 20.20 -7.61 -12.53
CA VAL A 70 19.71 -7.18 -11.22
C VAL A 70 20.50 -5.98 -10.71
N GLU A 71 21.81 -6.02 -10.84
CA GLU A 71 22.77 -5.01 -10.39
C GLU A 71 22.59 -3.72 -11.20
N LYS A 72 22.50 -3.84 -12.53
CA LYS A 72 22.26 -2.71 -13.44
C LYS A 72 20.93 -2.00 -13.16
N LEU A 73 19.85 -2.74 -12.92
CA LEU A 73 18.57 -2.15 -12.55
C LEU A 73 18.64 -1.47 -11.18
N ASN A 74 19.20 -2.13 -10.17
CA ASN A 74 19.33 -1.56 -8.82
C ASN A 74 20.21 -0.31 -8.76
N ALA A 75 21.18 -0.15 -9.67
CA ALA A 75 22.00 1.05 -9.79
C ALA A 75 21.24 2.28 -10.33
N LEU A 76 20.09 2.07 -11.00
CA LEU A 76 19.22 3.14 -11.52
C LEU A 76 17.94 3.35 -10.70
N LEU A 77 17.65 2.43 -9.77
CA LEU A 77 16.47 2.47 -8.91
C LEU A 77 16.74 3.18 -7.57
N PRO A 78 15.77 3.95 -7.05
CA PRO A 78 15.89 4.61 -5.75
C PRO A 78 16.06 3.56 -4.64
N HIS A 79 16.56 4.00 -3.47
CA HIS A 79 17.08 3.09 -2.45
C HIS A 79 16.06 2.08 -1.89
N ASP A 80 14.79 2.47 -1.92
CA ASP A 80 13.57 1.79 -1.47
C ASP A 80 12.96 0.83 -2.52
N ILE A 81 13.39 0.90 -3.78
CA ILE A 81 12.97 -0.04 -4.84
C ILE A 81 14.14 -0.96 -5.19
N ARG A 82 13.94 -2.27 -5.01
CA ARG A 82 14.97 -3.29 -5.26
C ARG A 82 14.46 -4.46 -6.08
N VAL A 83 15.15 -4.75 -7.18
CA VAL A 83 15.04 -6.01 -7.91
C VAL A 83 15.86 -7.05 -7.13
N MET A 84 15.22 -8.15 -6.76
CA MET A 84 15.84 -9.18 -5.92
C MET A 84 16.39 -10.36 -6.72
N GLY A 85 15.83 -10.62 -7.90
CA GLY A 85 16.25 -11.67 -8.81
C GLY A 85 15.49 -11.58 -10.13
N ILE A 86 16.04 -12.22 -11.17
CA ILE A 86 15.39 -12.38 -12.48
C ILE A 86 15.51 -13.86 -12.86
N ARG A 87 14.42 -14.49 -13.30
CA ARG A 87 14.38 -15.90 -13.72
C ARG A 87 13.68 -16.08 -15.05
N ARG A 88 14.12 -17.08 -15.82
CA ARG A 88 13.48 -17.46 -17.09
C ARG A 88 12.34 -18.44 -16.83
N VAL A 89 11.14 -18.07 -17.29
CA VAL A 89 9.90 -18.83 -17.18
C VAL A 89 9.42 -19.33 -18.54
N VAL A 90 8.40 -20.19 -18.57
CA VAL A 90 7.73 -20.57 -19.83
C VAL A 90 7.10 -19.35 -20.51
N LYS A 91 7.07 -19.33 -21.84
CA LYS A 91 6.48 -18.23 -22.64
C LYS A 91 5.02 -17.87 -22.29
N LYS A 92 4.28 -18.81 -21.67
CA LYS A 92 2.87 -18.60 -21.28
C LYS A 92 2.68 -18.13 -19.82
N PHE A 93 3.75 -17.99 -19.04
CA PHE A 93 3.65 -17.55 -17.64
C PHE A 93 3.08 -16.13 -17.54
N HIS A 94 2.21 -15.92 -16.58
CA HIS A 94 1.54 -14.66 -16.33
C HIS A 94 1.43 -14.43 -14.82
N ALA A 95 2.29 -13.55 -14.28
CA ALA A 95 2.47 -13.34 -12.85
C ALA A 95 1.15 -13.24 -12.05
N GLN A 96 0.13 -12.54 -12.56
CA GLN A 96 -1.17 -12.45 -11.89
C GLN A 96 -2.02 -13.75 -11.90
N LYS A 97 -2.02 -14.50 -13.01
CA LYS A 97 -2.98 -15.57 -13.31
C LYS A 97 -2.50 -16.96 -12.90
N ASP A 98 -1.19 -17.19 -12.98
CA ASP A 98 -0.56 -18.42 -12.48
C ASP A 98 -0.31 -18.39 -10.96
N CYS A 99 -0.65 -17.29 -10.28
CA CYS A 99 -0.52 -17.16 -8.83
C CYS A 99 -1.73 -17.73 -8.08
N ASP A 100 -1.46 -18.70 -7.21
CA ASP A 100 -2.39 -19.45 -6.37
C ASP A 100 -2.98 -18.66 -5.21
N SER A 101 -2.12 -17.95 -4.49
CA SER A 101 -2.47 -17.20 -3.28
C SER A 101 -1.49 -16.08 -3.02
N ARG A 102 -1.89 -15.12 -2.19
CA ARG A 102 -1.01 -14.04 -1.69
C ARG A 102 -1.03 -14.08 -0.18
N SER A 103 0.14 -13.91 0.43
CA SER A 103 0.31 -13.59 1.85
C SER A 103 0.55 -12.10 1.99
N TYR A 104 -0.17 -11.49 2.93
CA TYR A 104 0.08 -10.12 3.40
C TYR A 104 0.29 -10.15 4.91
N SER A 105 0.97 -9.14 5.42
CA SER A 105 0.98 -8.81 6.84
C SER A 105 0.45 -7.39 7.05
N TYR A 106 -0.06 -7.13 8.24
CA TYR A 106 -0.52 -5.83 8.70
C TYR A 106 0.07 -5.54 10.07
N SER A 107 1.09 -4.69 10.14
CA SER A 107 1.72 -4.27 11.40
C SER A 107 1.04 -3.01 11.94
N LEU A 108 0.67 -3.01 13.22
CA LEU A 108 0.02 -1.89 13.88
C LEU A 108 0.35 -1.81 15.38
N PRO A 109 0.23 -0.61 16.00
CA PRO A 109 0.34 -0.45 17.44
C PRO A 109 -0.75 -1.25 18.16
N THR A 110 -0.40 -1.89 19.27
CA THR A 110 -1.33 -2.77 19.99
C THR A 110 -2.47 -2.02 20.67
N PHE A 111 -2.31 -0.71 20.95
CA PHE A 111 -3.38 0.15 21.45
C PHE A 111 -4.61 0.22 20.53
N ALA A 112 -4.49 -0.22 19.26
CA ALA A 112 -5.63 -0.43 18.38
C ALA A 112 -6.67 -1.38 19.01
N PHE A 113 -6.22 -2.38 19.77
CA PHE A 113 -7.07 -3.37 20.45
C PHE A 113 -7.42 -3.02 21.90
N ALA A 114 -7.00 -1.83 22.39
CA ALA A 114 -7.42 -1.33 23.69
C ALA A 114 -8.94 -1.12 23.75
N LYS A 115 -9.58 -1.61 24.81
CA LYS A 115 -11.03 -1.42 25.02
C LYS A 115 -11.35 0.06 25.29
N LEU A 116 -12.63 0.43 25.16
CA LEU A 116 -13.10 1.81 25.38
C LEU A 116 -12.76 2.39 26.77
N ASN A 117 -12.53 1.55 27.77
CA ASN A 117 -12.15 1.93 29.14
C ASN A 117 -10.64 1.81 29.43
N GLU A 118 -9.81 1.51 28.42
CA GLU A 118 -8.36 1.32 28.53
C GLU A 118 -7.61 2.46 27.83
N LEU A 119 -6.35 2.68 28.23
CA LEU A 119 -5.50 3.71 27.62
C LEU A 119 -5.26 3.38 26.14
N SER A 120 -5.69 4.28 25.24
CA SER A 120 -5.45 4.17 23.80
C SER A 120 -4.21 4.97 23.38
N GLN A 121 -3.07 4.70 24.03
CA GLN A 121 -1.81 5.43 23.89
C GLN A 121 -0.60 4.47 23.90
N GLU A 122 0.60 5.01 23.67
CA GLU A 122 1.86 4.27 23.54
C GLU A 122 2.21 3.36 24.72
N ASP A 123 1.72 3.67 25.93
CA ASP A 123 1.98 2.91 27.16
C ASP A 123 1.09 1.64 27.29
N PHE A 124 0.12 1.44 26.38
CA PHE A 124 -0.70 0.22 26.35
C PHE A 124 0.13 -1.02 26.03
N ARG A 125 -0.17 -2.14 26.69
CA ARG A 125 0.42 -3.46 26.40
C ARG A 125 -0.70 -4.49 26.26
N ILE A 126 -0.71 -5.24 25.16
CA ILE A 126 -1.76 -6.21 24.87
C ILE A 126 -1.57 -7.48 25.71
N THR A 127 -2.66 -7.98 26.28
CA THR A 127 -2.62 -9.24 27.02
C THR A 127 -2.82 -10.43 26.07
N ARG A 128 -2.39 -11.62 26.50
CA ARG A 128 -2.56 -12.86 25.71
C ARG A 128 -4.04 -13.19 25.50
N GLU A 129 -4.89 -12.83 26.45
CA GLU A 129 -6.35 -12.98 26.37
C GLU A 129 -6.91 -12.09 25.26
N THR A 130 -6.47 -10.83 25.13
CA THR A 130 -6.88 -9.94 24.04
C THR A 130 -6.33 -10.41 22.68
N ILE A 131 -5.09 -10.95 22.62
CA ILE A 131 -4.58 -11.58 21.38
C ILE A 131 -5.47 -12.77 20.98
N ALA A 132 -5.81 -13.66 21.90
CA ALA A 132 -6.68 -14.81 21.63
C ALA A 132 -8.11 -14.42 21.25
N ASP A 133 -8.64 -13.34 21.86
CA ASP A 133 -9.92 -12.75 21.48
C ASP A 133 -9.87 -12.26 20.03
N VAL A 134 -8.84 -11.47 19.65
CA VAL A 134 -8.60 -11.00 18.27
C VAL A 134 -8.44 -12.17 17.30
N ASP A 135 -7.63 -13.19 17.62
CA ASP A 135 -7.44 -14.38 16.77
C ASP A 135 -8.76 -15.08 16.45
N SER A 136 -9.63 -15.24 17.45
CA SER A 136 -10.95 -15.83 17.24
C SER A 136 -11.93 -14.92 16.49
N ILE A 137 -11.66 -13.62 16.35
CA ILE A 137 -12.38 -12.72 15.41
C ILE A 137 -11.84 -12.93 13.99
N LEU A 138 -10.51 -12.98 13.83
CA LEU A 138 -9.83 -13.17 12.54
C LEU A 138 -10.24 -14.50 11.88
N GLU A 139 -10.38 -15.58 12.66
CA GLU A 139 -10.79 -16.90 12.17
C GLU A 139 -12.21 -16.89 11.53
N LEU A 140 -13.10 -15.96 11.90
CA LEU A 140 -14.44 -15.83 11.30
C LEU A 140 -14.39 -15.47 9.80
N TYR A 141 -13.26 -14.95 9.31
CA TYR A 141 -13.03 -14.67 7.90
C TYR A 141 -12.50 -15.86 7.10
N VAL A 142 -12.01 -16.92 7.77
CA VAL A 142 -11.43 -18.09 7.10
C VAL A 142 -12.55 -18.87 6.38
N GLY A 143 -12.23 -19.41 5.20
CA GLY A 143 -13.22 -20.02 4.32
C GLY A 143 -13.63 -19.12 3.14
N THR A 144 -14.71 -19.51 2.47
CA THR A 144 -15.22 -18.83 1.27
C THR A 144 -16.46 -18.01 1.61
N HIS A 145 -16.32 -16.69 1.60
CA HIS A 145 -17.40 -15.75 1.94
C HIS A 145 -17.64 -14.72 0.83
N ASN A 146 -18.73 -13.98 0.93
CA ASN A 146 -19.04 -12.88 0.01
C ASN A 146 -18.52 -11.55 0.56
N PHE A 147 -17.37 -11.10 0.06
CA PHE A 147 -16.66 -9.94 0.60
C PHE A 147 -17.11 -8.59 -0.03
N PHE A 148 -18.32 -8.49 -0.57
CA PHE A 148 -18.81 -7.30 -1.27
C PHE A 148 -18.83 -6.02 -0.40
N ASN A 149 -19.13 -6.11 0.90
CA ASN A 149 -19.02 -5.00 1.86
C ASN A 149 -17.56 -4.63 2.18
N TYR A 150 -16.61 -5.56 1.96
CA TYR A 150 -15.18 -5.36 2.20
C TYR A 150 -14.46 -4.67 1.03
N THR A 151 -15.19 -4.19 0.03
CA THR A 151 -14.62 -3.45 -1.11
C THR A 151 -15.43 -2.17 -1.36
N SER A 152 -15.32 -1.60 -2.55
CA SER A 152 -16.05 -0.40 -2.99
C SER A 152 -16.61 -0.64 -4.40
N LYS A 153 -17.78 -0.07 -4.71
CA LYS A 153 -18.43 -0.13 -6.05
C LYS A 153 -18.68 -1.57 -6.54
N LYS A 154 -19.19 -2.44 -5.67
CA LYS A 154 -19.44 -3.86 -5.93
C LYS A 154 -20.72 -4.33 -5.24
N GLU A 155 -21.63 -4.93 -6.00
CA GLU A 155 -22.92 -5.44 -5.51
C GLU A 155 -22.81 -6.85 -4.93
N HIS A 156 -23.75 -7.23 -4.07
CA HIS A 156 -23.77 -8.54 -3.40
C HIS A 156 -23.84 -9.71 -4.39
N ASN A 157 -24.59 -9.55 -5.47
CA ASN A 157 -24.80 -10.56 -6.51
C ASN A 157 -23.63 -10.69 -7.49
N ASP A 158 -22.60 -9.83 -7.41
CA ASP A 158 -21.40 -9.97 -8.24
C ASP A 158 -20.58 -11.18 -7.78
N ALA A 159 -20.51 -12.22 -8.62
CA ALA A 159 -19.75 -13.44 -8.34
C ALA A 159 -18.26 -13.16 -8.05
N SER A 160 -17.71 -12.05 -8.57
CA SER A 160 -16.36 -11.59 -8.27
C SER A 160 -16.20 -10.95 -6.89
N CYS A 161 -17.22 -10.98 -6.01
CA CYS A 161 -17.11 -10.66 -4.58
C CYS A 161 -16.82 -11.88 -3.70
N LYS A 162 -17.05 -13.12 -4.19
CA LYS A 162 -16.70 -14.34 -3.45
C LYS A 162 -15.19 -14.51 -3.38
N ARG A 163 -14.63 -14.67 -2.17
CA ARG A 163 -13.18 -14.87 -1.95
C ARG A 163 -12.95 -15.95 -0.91
N TYR A 164 -11.82 -16.64 -1.07
CA TYR A 164 -11.36 -17.68 -0.15
C TYR A 164 -10.15 -17.19 0.64
N ILE A 165 -10.31 -17.12 1.96
CA ILE A 165 -9.25 -16.85 2.93
C ILE A 165 -8.75 -18.20 3.46
N ILE A 166 -7.44 -18.41 3.36
CA ILE A 166 -6.74 -19.66 3.72
C ILE A 166 -6.36 -19.64 5.21
N SER A 167 -5.93 -18.48 5.71
CA SER A 167 -5.58 -18.28 7.13
C SER A 167 -5.57 -16.79 7.45
N PHE A 168 -5.98 -16.40 8.66
CA PHE A 168 -5.89 -15.02 9.14
C PHE A 168 -5.62 -15.06 10.65
N LYS A 169 -4.43 -14.61 11.09
CA LYS A 169 -3.94 -14.77 12.47
C LYS A 169 -3.10 -13.61 12.94
N CYS A 170 -3.18 -13.29 14.22
CA CYS A 170 -2.27 -12.42 14.92
C CYS A 170 -0.88 -13.08 15.07
N GLY A 171 0.16 -12.26 15.18
CA GLY A 171 1.50 -12.67 15.57
C GLY A 171 1.75 -12.42 17.06
N GLU A 172 3.00 -12.55 17.48
CA GLU A 172 3.43 -12.11 18.81
C GLU A 172 3.64 -10.58 18.83
N PRO A 173 3.39 -9.89 19.95
CA PRO A 173 3.69 -8.48 20.11
C PRO A 173 5.20 -8.24 20.26
N PHE A 174 5.66 -7.06 19.88
CA PHE A 174 7.06 -6.63 19.98
C PHE A 174 7.16 -5.14 20.32
N LEU A 175 8.19 -4.76 21.07
CA LEU A 175 8.42 -3.37 21.46
C LEU A 175 9.28 -2.65 20.42
N CYS A 176 8.87 -1.44 20.08
CA CYS A 176 9.60 -0.52 19.22
C CYS A 176 9.90 0.76 20.00
N LYS A 177 11.16 1.16 20.02
CA LYS A 177 11.58 2.42 20.64
C LYS A 177 11.47 3.56 19.63
N ASN A 178 10.76 4.61 20.01
CA ASN A 178 10.78 5.88 19.31
C ASN A 178 12.15 6.55 19.55
N GLU A 179 12.93 6.73 18.48
CA GLU A 179 14.27 7.33 18.55
C GLU A 179 14.20 8.84 18.92
N GLU A 180 13.11 9.54 18.61
CA GLU A 180 12.91 10.98 18.89
C GLU A 180 12.46 11.23 20.33
N THR A 181 11.47 10.48 20.84
CA THR A 181 10.91 10.68 22.20
C THR A 181 11.53 9.78 23.28
N GLY A 182 12.25 8.74 22.88
CA GLY A 182 12.82 7.73 23.77
C GLY A 182 11.81 6.73 24.35
N LYS A 183 10.51 6.91 24.10
CA LYS A 183 9.44 6.01 24.58
C LYS A 183 9.39 4.69 23.81
N GLU A 184 8.77 3.67 24.40
CA GLU A 184 8.51 2.39 23.76
C GLU A 184 7.02 2.23 23.45
N CYS A 185 6.70 2.02 22.17
CA CYS A 185 5.38 1.65 21.70
C CYS A 185 5.36 0.16 21.34
N GLU A 186 4.32 -0.56 21.74
CA GLU A 186 4.17 -1.97 21.40
C GLU A 186 3.41 -2.13 20.08
N PHE A 187 3.94 -2.97 19.19
CA PHE A 187 3.37 -3.32 17.89
C PHE A 187 3.03 -4.81 17.84
N ILE A 188 2.13 -5.17 16.94
CA ILE A 188 1.81 -6.56 16.60
C ILE A 188 1.59 -6.67 15.09
N THR A 189 1.81 -7.87 14.53
CA THR A 189 1.68 -8.12 13.09
C THR A 189 0.61 -9.16 12.82
N ILE A 190 -0.48 -8.77 12.16
CA ILE A 190 -1.51 -9.70 11.70
C ILE A 190 -1.12 -10.25 10.33
N ASN A 191 -1.16 -11.57 10.16
CA ASN A 191 -0.80 -12.28 8.94
C ASN A 191 -2.04 -12.86 8.26
N ILE A 192 -2.23 -12.58 6.98
CA ILE A 192 -3.34 -13.08 6.17
C ILE A 192 -2.85 -13.77 4.90
N ARG A 193 -3.41 -14.94 4.60
CA ARG A 193 -3.22 -15.64 3.32
C ARG A 193 -4.58 -15.89 2.69
N GLY A 194 -4.71 -15.58 1.41
CA GLY A 194 -5.93 -15.80 0.63
C GLY A 194 -5.63 -16.00 -0.85
N GLN A 195 -6.52 -16.64 -1.60
CA GLN A 195 -6.31 -16.89 -3.04
C GLN A 195 -6.16 -15.58 -3.83
N SER A 196 -7.06 -14.63 -3.56
CA SER A 196 -7.04 -13.29 -4.12
C SER A 196 -7.74 -12.31 -3.18
N PHE A 197 -7.49 -11.02 -3.38
CA PHE A 197 -8.09 -9.95 -2.61
C PHE A 197 -8.67 -8.88 -3.54
N MET A 198 -9.72 -8.22 -3.11
CA MET A 198 -10.28 -7.02 -3.75
C MET A 198 -9.63 -5.75 -3.22
N LEU A 199 -9.83 -4.65 -3.95
CA LEU A 199 -9.48 -3.30 -3.50
C LEU A 199 -9.98 -3.05 -2.06
N HIS A 200 -9.10 -2.53 -1.20
CA HIS A 200 -9.35 -2.29 0.22
C HIS A 200 -9.70 -3.52 1.11
N GLN A 201 -9.81 -4.75 0.58
CA GLN A 201 -10.39 -5.89 1.32
C GLN A 201 -9.71 -6.16 2.66
N ILE A 202 -8.39 -6.32 2.66
CA ILE A 202 -7.63 -6.63 3.88
C ILE A 202 -7.79 -5.50 4.90
N ARG A 203 -7.69 -4.23 4.46
CA ARG A 203 -7.82 -3.05 5.31
C ARG A 203 -9.21 -2.91 5.94
N LYS A 204 -10.27 -3.33 5.24
CA LYS A 204 -11.63 -3.40 5.79
C LYS A 204 -11.83 -4.57 6.75
N MET A 205 -11.19 -5.73 6.49
CA MET A 205 -11.21 -6.88 7.42
C MET A 205 -10.49 -6.55 8.74
N ILE A 206 -9.32 -5.91 8.65
CA ILE A 206 -8.58 -5.38 9.82
C ILE A 206 -9.42 -4.33 10.55
N GLY A 207 -10.02 -3.37 9.82
CA GLY A 207 -10.83 -2.31 10.43
C GLY A 207 -12.03 -2.85 11.21
N MET A 208 -12.77 -3.80 10.65
CA MET A 208 -13.87 -4.49 11.33
C MET A 208 -13.39 -5.26 12.57
N THR A 209 -12.25 -5.97 12.46
CA THR A 209 -11.65 -6.70 13.60
C THR A 209 -11.34 -5.74 14.75
N ILE A 210 -10.75 -4.58 14.46
CA ILE A 210 -10.47 -3.54 15.46
C ILE A 210 -11.78 -3.00 16.05
N ALA A 211 -12.80 -2.71 15.24
CA ALA A 211 -14.09 -2.23 15.73
C ALA A 211 -14.76 -3.22 16.72
N ILE A 212 -14.67 -4.52 16.45
CA ILE A 212 -15.19 -5.57 17.35
C ILE A 212 -14.37 -5.68 18.63
N ALA A 213 -13.04 -5.75 18.52
CA ALA A 213 -12.15 -5.88 19.67
C ALA A 213 -12.27 -4.70 20.65
N ARG A 214 -12.51 -3.49 20.13
CA ARG A 214 -12.78 -2.29 20.94
C ARG A 214 -14.21 -2.22 21.49
N GLY A 215 -15.14 -3.05 20.98
CA GLY A 215 -16.53 -3.10 21.44
C GLY A 215 -17.51 -2.14 20.74
N TYR A 216 -17.18 -1.60 19.56
CA TYR A 216 -18.12 -0.78 18.77
C TYR A 216 -19.18 -1.62 18.03
N THR A 217 -18.91 -2.89 17.78
CA THR A 217 -19.80 -3.80 17.03
C THR A 217 -19.55 -5.25 17.44
N TYR A 218 -20.41 -6.18 17.01
CA TYR A 218 -20.41 -7.56 17.53
C TYR A 218 -19.74 -8.53 16.56
N ARG A 219 -19.25 -9.66 17.07
CA ARG A 219 -18.73 -10.78 16.25
C ARG A 219 -19.72 -11.26 15.18
N SER A 220 -21.02 -11.17 15.46
CA SER A 220 -22.08 -11.54 14.50
C SER A 220 -22.25 -10.55 13.33
N ASP A 221 -21.68 -9.34 13.42
CA ASP A 221 -21.65 -8.39 12.31
C ASP A 221 -20.72 -8.84 11.19
N ILE A 222 -19.69 -9.65 11.46
CA ILE A 222 -18.89 -10.29 10.40
C ILE A 222 -19.78 -11.19 9.54
N THR A 223 -20.58 -12.06 10.15
CA THR A 223 -21.50 -12.94 9.41
C THR A 223 -22.54 -12.13 8.63
N ARG A 224 -23.20 -11.12 9.26
CA ARG A 224 -24.12 -10.20 8.57
C ARG A 224 -23.47 -9.48 7.40
N SER A 225 -22.20 -9.08 7.53
CA SER A 225 -21.48 -8.34 6.50
C SER A 225 -21.22 -9.15 5.22
N PHE A 226 -21.41 -10.47 5.24
CA PHE A 226 -21.38 -11.36 4.06
C PHE A 226 -22.75 -11.61 3.41
N GLU A 227 -23.85 -11.19 4.05
CA GLU A 227 -25.21 -11.33 3.53
C GLU A 227 -25.53 -10.23 2.50
N SER A 228 -26.78 -10.09 2.04
CA SER A 228 -27.13 -9.12 1.00
C SER A 228 -27.08 -7.65 1.42
N GLN A 229 -27.04 -7.38 2.73
CA GLN A 229 -27.26 -6.05 3.29
C GLN A 229 -25.99 -5.21 3.35
N ARG A 230 -26.13 -3.91 3.07
CA ARG A 230 -25.00 -2.96 3.12
C ARG A 230 -24.61 -2.66 4.56
N MET A 231 -23.30 -2.65 4.79
CA MET A 231 -22.70 -2.31 6.08
C MET A 231 -21.53 -1.37 5.86
N ASP A 232 -21.44 -0.33 6.69
CA ASP A 232 -20.31 0.60 6.66
C ASP A 232 -19.10 -0.02 7.39
N VAL A 233 -18.34 -0.81 6.65
CA VAL A 233 -17.14 -1.48 7.17
C VAL A 233 -15.96 -0.49 7.22
N PRO A 234 -15.41 -0.17 8.40
CA PRO A 234 -14.32 0.79 8.53
C PRO A 234 -13.05 0.30 7.82
N LYS A 235 -12.32 1.21 7.18
CA LYS A 235 -11.11 0.90 6.40
C LYS A 235 -9.86 1.39 7.12
N ALA A 236 -9.07 0.47 7.68
CA ALA A 236 -7.81 0.77 8.37
C ALA A 236 -6.80 1.53 7.47
N PRO A 237 -5.80 2.23 8.05
CA PRO A 237 -4.73 2.90 7.31
C PRO A 237 -3.99 1.99 6.31
N GLY A 238 -3.36 2.58 5.30
CA GLY A 238 -2.55 1.83 4.32
C GLY A 238 -1.20 1.39 4.88
N LEU A 239 -0.60 2.24 5.72
CA LEU A 239 0.77 2.17 6.22
C LEU A 239 1.20 0.78 6.72
N GLY A 240 0.39 0.15 7.57
CA GLY A 240 0.72 -1.15 8.14
C GLY A 240 0.74 -2.33 7.15
N LEU A 241 0.17 -2.18 5.95
CA LEU A 241 -0.05 -3.29 5.02
C LEU A 241 1.18 -3.57 4.15
N LEU A 242 1.63 -4.83 4.17
CA LEU A 242 2.77 -5.33 3.40
C LEU A 242 2.38 -6.58 2.60
N LEU A 243 2.66 -6.60 1.30
CA LEU A 243 2.68 -7.84 0.51
C LEU A 243 3.94 -8.66 0.86
N GLU A 244 3.75 -9.73 1.62
CA GLU A 244 4.80 -10.65 2.09
C GLU A 244 5.27 -11.60 0.99
N GLN A 245 4.31 -12.27 0.33
CA GLN A 245 4.61 -13.30 -0.67
C GLN A 245 3.47 -13.48 -1.68
N VAL A 246 3.85 -13.69 -2.93
CA VAL A 246 3.01 -14.18 -4.01
C VAL A 246 3.36 -15.65 -4.21
N HIS A 247 2.35 -16.54 -4.21
CA HIS A 247 2.54 -17.99 -4.25
C HIS A 247 2.19 -18.59 -5.62
N TYR A 248 3.00 -19.55 -6.08
CA TYR A 248 3.03 -20.18 -7.40
C TYR A 248 3.18 -21.71 -7.34
N ALA A 249 3.02 -22.33 -6.17
CA ALA A 249 3.16 -23.77 -5.94
C ALA A 249 2.51 -24.68 -7.01
N GLN A 250 1.36 -24.33 -7.62
CA GLN A 250 0.78 -25.10 -8.72
C GLN A 250 1.55 -24.95 -10.03
N TYR A 251 2.03 -23.74 -10.34
CA TYR A 251 2.91 -23.50 -11.49
C TYR A 251 4.25 -24.25 -11.31
N ASP A 252 4.85 -24.16 -10.12
CA ASP A 252 6.12 -24.84 -9.80
C ASP A 252 5.97 -26.36 -9.87
N LYS A 253 4.89 -26.92 -9.31
CA LYS A 253 4.55 -28.35 -9.47
C LYS A 253 4.41 -28.77 -10.93
N ARG A 254 3.94 -27.88 -11.82
CA ARG A 254 3.75 -28.16 -13.25
C ARG A 254 5.05 -28.08 -14.05
N TRP A 255 5.97 -27.18 -13.72
CA TRP A 255 7.11 -26.84 -14.58
C TRP A 255 8.51 -27.13 -14.02
N SER A 256 8.63 -27.46 -12.72
CA SER A 256 9.89 -27.77 -12.00
C SER A 256 10.84 -28.77 -12.67
N LYS A 257 10.36 -29.63 -13.57
CA LYS A 257 11.20 -30.55 -14.36
C LYS A 257 11.97 -29.87 -15.52
N THR A 258 11.62 -28.63 -15.85
CA THR A 258 12.09 -27.94 -17.08
C THR A 258 12.47 -26.47 -16.85
N HIS A 259 12.00 -25.88 -15.76
CA HIS A 259 12.23 -24.49 -15.37
C HIS A 259 12.47 -24.42 -13.87
N GLU A 260 13.19 -23.40 -13.44
CA GLU A 260 13.33 -23.07 -12.02
C GLU A 260 11.97 -22.71 -11.41
N THR A 261 11.86 -22.88 -10.09
CA THR A 261 10.69 -22.48 -9.31
C THR A 261 10.54 -20.95 -9.28
N VAL A 262 9.33 -20.47 -8.98
CA VAL A 262 9.03 -19.04 -8.77
C VAL A 262 8.81 -18.72 -7.29
N ASP A 263 8.42 -19.70 -6.47
CA ASP A 263 8.18 -19.48 -5.03
C ASP A 263 9.45 -19.30 -4.19
N THR A 264 10.57 -19.92 -4.59
CA THR A 264 11.79 -20.03 -3.76
C THR A 264 13.01 -19.47 -4.48
N TRP A 265 13.55 -18.34 -4.02
CA TRP A 265 14.63 -17.64 -4.74
C TRP A 265 16.05 -18.09 -4.36
N GLY A 266 16.17 -19.02 -3.40
CA GLY A 266 17.43 -19.55 -2.90
C GLY A 266 17.94 -18.76 -1.70
N ASP A 267 18.63 -19.44 -0.77
CA ASP A 267 18.86 -18.97 0.60
C ASP A 267 19.49 -17.57 0.70
N GLU A 268 20.37 -17.21 -0.24
CA GLU A 268 20.98 -15.87 -0.30
C GLU A 268 19.95 -14.76 -0.59
N ILE A 269 19.11 -14.95 -1.61
CA ILE A 269 18.06 -13.97 -1.97
C ILE A 269 17.00 -13.95 -0.87
N GLU A 270 16.64 -15.10 -0.31
CA GLU A 270 15.70 -15.22 0.81
C GLU A 270 16.20 -14.45 2.06
N ALA A 271 17.48 -14.58 2.40
CA ALA A 271 18.11 -13.82 3.49
C ALA A 271 18.15 -12.31 3.19
N LYS A 272 18.46 -11.92 1.94
CA LYS A 272 18.46 -10.52 1.49
C LYS A 272 17.05 -9.89 1.53
N ILE A 273 16.02 -10.65 1.15
CA ILE A 273 14.60 -10.27 1.27
C ILE A 273 14.25 -10.02 2.74
N LYS A 274 14.63 -10.94 3.65
CA LYS A 274 14.39 -10.78 5.09
C LYS A 274 15.09 -9.51 5.63
N LYS A 275 16.36 -9.31 5.27
CA LYS A 275 17.12 -8.12 5.70
C LYS A 275 16.46 -6.82 5.24
N ILE A 276 16.09 -6.71 3.95
CA ILE A 276 15.42 -5.53 3.39
C ILE A 276 14.04 -5.29 4.03
N LYS A 277 13.28 -6.36 4.31
CA LYS A 277 12.01 -6.25 5.05
C LYS A 277 12.22 -5.59 6.40
N ASP A 278 13.16 -6.12 7.20
CA ASP A 278 13.39 -5.69 8.57
C ASP A 278 13.96 -4.25 8.59
N GLU A 279 14.94 -3.94 7.73
CA GLU A 279 15.68 -2.67 7.72
C GLU A 279 14.98 -1.49 7.01
N LEU A 280 14.30 -1.73 5.88
CA LEU A 280 13.70 -0.66 5.05
C LEU A 280 12.17 -0.58 5.16
N ILE A 281 11.47 -1.71 5.35
CA ILE A 281 10.01 -1.72 5.32
C ILE A 281 9.42 -1.65 6.72
N VAL A 282 9.76 -2.60 7.60
CA VAL A 282 9.19 -2.68 8.94
C VAL A 282 9.64 -1.49 9.79
N LYS A 283 10.93 -1.11 9.72
CA LYS A 283 11.44 0.09 10.38
C LYS A 283 10.70 1.36 9.93
N GLU A 284 10.45 1.53 8.63
CA GLU A 284 9.77 2.72 8.10
C GLU A 284 8.28 2.78 8.48
N ILE A 285 7.58 1.63 8.47
CA ILE A 285 6.19 1.52 8.93
C ILE A 285 6.08 1.94 10.41
N VAL A 286 6.95 1.40 11.25
CA VAL A 286 6.99 1.67 12.70
C VAL A 286 7.35 3.14 12.97
N ASN A 287 8.40 3.66 12.33
CA ASN A 287 8.83 5.05 12.50
C ASN A 287 7.76 6.05 12.01
N THR A 288 7.18 5.82 10.84
CA THR A 288 6.10 6.66 10.31
C THR A 288 4.87 6.61 11.20
N GLU A 289 4.50 5.44 11.73
CA GLU A 289 3.35 5.32 12.64
C GLU A 289 3.59 6.11 13.94
N MET A 290 4.75 5.96 14.58
CA MET A 290 5.09 6.71 15.80
C MET A 290 5.17 8.22 15.56
N LYS A 291 5.62 8.65 14.37
CA LYS A 291 5.75 10.08 14.01
C LYS A 291 4.43 10.74 13.60
N THR A 292 3.58 10.02 12.86
CA THR A 292 2.33 10.56 12.28
C THR A 292 1.08 10.21 13.08
N LEU A 293 1.19 9.27 14.03
CA LEU A 293 0.09 8.74 14.83
C LEU A 293 -1.07 8.24 13.95
N SER A 294 -0.76 7.62 12.80
CA SER A 294 -1.72 7.30 11.73
C SER A 294 -2.85 6.38 12.22
N MET A 295 -2.54 5.37 13.02
CA MET A 295 -3.52 4.49 13.65
C MET A 295 -4.34 5.25 14.69
N PHE A 296 -3.70 6.03 15.58
CA PHE A 296 -4.42 6.78 16.62
C PHE A 296 -5.42 7.79 16.02
N ASN A 297 -5.00 8.55 15.01
CA ASN A 297 -5.84 9.49 14.29
C ASN A 297 -7.00 8.80 13.56
N TRP A 298 -6.75 7.61 12.99
CA TRP A 298 -7.79 6.80 12.38
C TRP A 298 -8.81 6.25 13.40
N LEU A 299 -8.36 5.79 14.57
CA LEU A 299 -9.21 5.26 15.65
C LEU A 299 -10.27 6.27 16.11
N GLN A 300 -9.97 7.58 16.08
CA GLN A 300 -10.94 8.63 16.44
C GLN A 300 -12.18 8.65 15.54
N ASN A 301 -12.11 8.06 14.33
CA ASN A 301 -13.23 7.99 13.41
C ASN A 301 -14.13 6.76 13.65
N LEU A 302 -13.68 5.75 14.39
CA LEU A 302 -14.47 4.52 14.65
C LEU A 302 -15.88 4.76 15.23
N PRO A 303 -16.13 5.73 16.12
CA PRO A 303 -17.47 6.06 16.61
C PRO A 303 -18.41 6.65 15.53
N SER A 304 -17.90 7.07 14.37
CA SER A 304 -18.70 7.71 13.31
C SER A 304 -19.30 6.74 12.30
N HIS A 305 -18.83 5.48 12.29
CA HIS A 305 -19.30 4.44 11.38
C HIS A 305 -20.64 3.85 11.81
N ASN A 306 -21.53 3.60 10.84
CA ASN A 306 -22.78 2.89 11.11
C ASN A 306 -22.61 1.38 10.89
N TYR A 307 -22.30 0.67 11.97
CA TYR A 307 -22.15 -0.78 11.97
C TYR A 307 -23.48 -1.54 11.85
N THR A 308 -24.63 -0.87 11.99
CA THR A 308 -25.92 -1.54 11.87
C THR A 308 -26.31 -1.73 10.40
N VAL A 309 -26.57 -2.99 10.03
CA VAL A 309 -27.61 -3.26 9.05
C VAL A 309 -28.91 -2.90 9.75
N ASN A 310 -29.60 -1.87 9.26
CA ASN A 310 -30.61 -1.15 10.03
C ASN A 310 -31.76 -2.05 10.50
N PRO A 311 -32.21 -1.96 11.77
CA PRO A 311 -33.46 -2.57 12.21
C PRO A 311 -34.68 -2.15 11.38
N GLU A 312 -34.73 -0.89 10.91
CA GLU A 312 -35.66 -0.34 9.90
C GLU A 312 -35.36 1.17 9.68
N SER A 313 -34.73 1.61 8.57
CA SER A 313 -34.79 2.99 7.99
C SER A 313 -33.72 3.29 6.92
N ASP A 314 -34.07 4.19 5.99
CA ASP A 314 -33.18 4.77 4.98
C ASP A 314 -32.67 6.18 5.40
N GLU A 315 -32.43 6.39 6.70
CA GLU A 315 -31.90 7.66 7.21
C GLU A 315 -30.42 7.54 7.58
N LYS A 316 -29.58 8.31 6.87
CA LYS A 316 -28.19 8.54 7.27
C LYS A 316 -28.19 9.37 8.55
N THR A 317 -27.72 8.79 9.65
CA THR A 317 -27.41 9.54 10.86
C THR A 317 -26.40 10.65 10.51
N PRO A 318 -26.68 11.93 10.80
CA PRO A 318 -25.70 12.98 10.57
C PRO A 318 -24.46 12.75 11.45
N PRO A 319 -23.25 13.15 11.01
CA PRO A 319 -22.05 13.06 11.84
C PRO A 319 -22.26 13.75 13.19
N SER A 320 -21.73 13.16 14.27
CA SER A 320 -21.71 13.85 15.56
C SER A 320 -20.96 15.18 15.43
N GLN A 321 -21.30 16.18 16.25
CA GLN A 321 -20.62 17.49 16.20
C GLN A 321 -19.09 17.36 16.38
N ILE A 322 -18.65 16.34 17.12
CA ILE A 322 -17.23 15.99 17.28
C ILE A 322 -16.65 15.42 15.99
N ALA A 323 -17.34 14.49 15.31
CA ALA A 323 -16.91 13.95 14.02
C ALA A 323 -16.91 15.02 12.92
N TYR A 324 -17.86 15.94 12.93
CA TYR A 324 -17.88 17.09 12.02
C TYR A 324 -16.70 18.03 12.31
N ALA A 325 -16.47 18.42 13.58
CA ALA A 325 -15.34 19.26 13.96
C ALA A 325 -13.99 18.61 13.63
N ALA A 326 -13.82 17.30 13.86
CA ALA A 326 -12.62 16.55 13.50
C ALA A 326 -12.43 16.43 11.98
N HIS A 327 -13.50 16.25 11.21
CA HIS A 327 -13.44 16.24 9.76
C HIS A 327 -13.06 17.61 9.19
N THR A 328 -13.70 18.68 9.67
CA THR A 328 -13.37 20.06 9.30
C THR A 328 -11.94 20.42 9.69
N ALA A 329 -11.51 20.12 10.91
CA ALA A 329 -10.13 20.36 11.35
C ALA A 329 -9.10 19.60 10.51
N ASN A 330 -9.38 18.34 10.13
CA ASN A 330 -8.50 17.59 9.22
C ASN A 330 -8.48 18.18 7.80
N MET A 331 -9.61 18.67 7.28
CA MET A 331 -9.65 19.38 5.99
C MET A 331 -8.90 20.71 6.04
N GLU A 332 -9.02 21.47 7.13
CA GLU A 332 -8.21 22.67 7.37
C GLU A 332 -6.70 22.32 7.40
N LEU A 333 -6.33 21.21 8.05
CA LEU A 333 -4.93 20.77 8.18
C LEU A 333 -4.35 20.26 6.85
N GLU A 334 -5.12 19.57 6.02
CA GLU A 334 -4.70 19.19 4.66
C GLU A 334 -4.56 20.43 3.78
N LYS A 335 -5.51 21.38 3.85
CA LYS A 335 -5.45 22.64 3.10
C LYS A 335 -4.27 23.53 3.51
N GLN A 336 -3.95 23.60 4.81
CA GLN A 336 -2.75 24.28 5.30
C GLN A 336 -1.47 23.64 4.77
N LYS A 337 -1.40 22.29 4.70
CA LYS A 337 -0.25 21.59 4.11
C LYS A 337 -0.15 21.83 2.60
N GLU A 338 -1.26 21.88 1.87
CA GLU A 338 -1.28 22.23 0.44
C GLU A 338 -0.80 23.68 0.22
N GLU A 339 -1.24 24.62 1.05
CA GLU A 339 -0.81 26.03 1.03
C GLU A 339 0.68 26.19 1.41
N GLU A 340 1.16 25.51 2.45
CA GLU A 340 2.59 25.47 2.83
C GLU A 340 3.48 24.84 1.75
N THR A 341 2.99 23.78 1.07
CA THR A 341 3.72 23.12 -0.02
C THR A 341 3.82 24.05 -1.23
N MET A 342 2.72 24.68 -1.65
CA MET A 342 2.75 25.67 -2.74
C MET A 342 3.61 26.89 -2.39
N GLU A 343 3.59 27.36 -1.13
CA GLU A 343 4.48 28.44 -0.69
C GLU A 343 5.97 28.04 -0.69
N GLY A 344 6.29 26.78 -0.42
CA GLY A 344 7.63 26.22 -0.54
C GLY A 344 8.11 26.23 -2.00
N GLU A 345 7.32 25.64 -2.89
CA GLU A 345 7.58 25.60 -4.33
C GLU A 345 7.70 27.01 -4.94
N LEU A 346 6.88 27.98 -4.50
CA LEU A 346 6.95 29.39 -4.90
C LEU A 346 8.16 30.15 -4.36
N LYS A 347 8.83 29.64 -3.31
CA LYS A 347 10.09 30.20 -2.78
C LYS A 347 11.28 29.59 -3.50
N GLU A 348 11.32 28.28 -3.69
CA GLU A 348 12.37 27.62 -4.50
C GLU A 348 12.40 28.17 -5.94
N ALA A 349 11.23 28.32 -6.58
CA ALA A 349 11.13 28.90 -7.92
C ALA A 349 11.56 30.39 -8.02
N LYS A 350 11.70 31.11 -6.89
CA LYS A 350 12.21 32.48 -6.84
C LYS A 350 13.69 32.57 -6.48
N GLU A 351 14.27 31.52 -5.90
CA GLU A 351 15.70 31.45 -5.63
C GLU A 351 16.49 30.93 -6.86
N GLU A 352 15.82 30.31 -7.84
CA GLU A 352 16.42 29.87 -9.11
C GLU A 352 16.42 30.92 -10.26
N GLU A 353 15.90 32.15 -10.08
CA GLU A 353 16.02 33.19 -11.12
C GLU A 353 17.48 33.71 -11.24
N PRO A 354 18.08 33.70 -12.45
CA PRO A 354 19.50 34.04 -12.62
C PRO A 354 19.75 35.55 -12.54
N LYS A 355 20.67 35.96 -11.66
CA LYS A 355 21.25 37.31 -11.66
C LYS A 355 22.07 37.54 -12.95
N GLY A 356 21.52 38.26 -13.91
CA GLY A 356 22.22 38.60 -15.15
C GLY A 356 21.58 39.77 -15.90
N ALA A 357 21.94 41.00 -15.52
CA ALA A 357 21.71 42.20 -16.32
C ALA A 357 22.66 43.32 -15.87
N GLU A 358 23.84 43.42 -16.49
CA GLU A 358 24.62 44.66 -16.52
C GLU A 358 24.65 45.22 -17.95
N GLU A 359 24.43 46.53 -17.99
CA GLU A 359 24.36 47.52 -19.07
C GLU A 359 24.93 47.19 -20.45
N GLU A 360 24.11 47.42 -21.49
CA GLU A 360 24.60 47.79 -22.82
C GLU A 360 23.96 49.13 -23.24
N THR A 361 24.78 50.16 -23.45
CA THR A 361 24.34 51.56 -23.62
C THR A 361 23.93 51.88 -25.06
N ALA A 362 22.81 52.59 -25.22
CA ALA A 362 22.27 52.97 -26.53
C ALA A 362 23.12 54.02 -27.28
N ALA A 363 23.26 53.85 -28.61
CA ALA A 363 23.77 54.86 -29.52
C ALA A 363 22.69 55.28 -30.54
N VAL A 364 22.49 56.59 -30.69
CA VAL A 364 21.48 57.21 -31.58
C VAL A 364 22.13 57.62 -32.91
N PRO A 365 21.45 57.42 -34.07
CA PRO A 365 21.76 58.16 -35.29
C PRO A 365 20.77 59.32 -35.54
N GLU A 366 21.31 60.49 -35.86
CA GLU A 366 20.54 61.71 -36.17
C GLU A 366 19.78 61.63 -37.50
N LYS A 367 18.72 62.43 -37.61
CA LYS A 367 18.08 62.76 -38.89
C LYS A 367 18.88 63.89 -39.56
N VAL A 368 19.26 63.70 -40.83
CA VAL A 368 19.67 64.80 -41.72
C VAL A 368 18.63 64.96 -42.84
N THR A 369 18.20 66.20 -43.06
CA THR A 369 17.20 66.58 -44.07
C THR A 369 17.83 67.07 -45.37
N ALA A 370 17.37 66.46 -46.48
CA ALA A 370 16.96 67.10 -47.73
C ALA A 370 17.97 67.77 -48.71
N GLN A 371 17.64 67.59 -50.01
CA GLN A 371 17.97 68.39 -51.20
C GLN A 371 19.38 68.34 -51.81
N ALA A 372 19.49 67.66 -52.95
CA ALA A 372 19.53 68.30 -54.27
C ALA A 372 18.84 67.40 -55.31
#